data_AF-A0A679HQT7-F1
#
_entry.id   AF-A0A679HQT7-F1
#
_cell.length_a   1.000
_cell.length_b   1.000
_cell.length_c   1.000
_cell.angle_alpha   90.00
_cell.angle_beta   90.00
_cell.angle_gamma   90.00
#
_symmetry.space_group_name_H-M   'P 1'
#
loop_
_entity.id
_entity.type
_entity.pdbx_description
1 polymer ?
#
loop_
_entity_poly.entity_id
_entity_poly.type
_entity_poly.pdbx_seq_one_letter_code
_entity_poly.pdbx_strand_id
1 'polypeptide(L)' 'MEVIEVSGGYGYQISHNNHITIFQPFIPSISGKKPFMEKRDAEQVGQLVMKRMKSGENYTVTLDDLESLGIKIK' A
#
# COMPACT_ATOMS: atom_id res chain seq x y z
N MET A 1 10.41 3.69 -0.93
CA MET A 1 9.07 3.38 -0.39
C MET A 1 9.27 3.09 1.07
N GLU A 2 8.39 3.63 1.89
CA GLU A 2 8.50 3.59 3.35
C GLU A 2 7.14 3.21 3.92
N VAL A 3 7.17 2.35 4.94
CA VAL A 3 5.98 2.09 5.76
C VAL A 3 5.90 3.17 6.82
N ILE A 4 4.70 3.73 6.98
CA ILE A 4 4.40 4.78 7.94
C ILE A 4 3.45 4.24 9.02
N GLU A 5 3.62 4.72 10.24
CA GLU A 5 2.64 4.52 11.30
C GLU A 5 1.50 5.53 11.15
N VAL A 6 0.28 5.06 11.34
CA VAL A 6 -0.93 5.87 11.34
C VAL A 6 -1.77 5.51 12.55
N SER A 7 -2.79 6.32 12.84
CA SER A 7 -3.71 6.01 13.93
C SER A 7 -4.35 4.63 13.70
N GLY A 8 -4.05 3.68 14.58
CA GLY A 8 -4.61 2.33 14.57
C GLY A 8 -3.92 1.32 13.64
N GLY A 9 -2.76 1.64 13.04
CA GLY A 9 -2.02 0.66 12.23
C GLY A 9 -0.94 1.28 11.35
N TYR A 10 -0.83 0.74 10.14
CA TYR A 10 0.22 1.09 9.18
C TYR A 10 -0.37 1.51 7.83
N GLY A 11 0.37 2.33 7.10
CA GLY A 11 0.18 2.65 5.70
C GLY A 11 1.52 2.68 4.97
N TYR A 12 1.56 3.09 3.72
CA TYR A 12 2.82 3.27 3.00
C TYR A 12 2.84 4.57 2.20
N GLN A 13 4.07 5.03 1.92
CA GLN A 13 4.32 6.13 1.01
C GLN A 13 5.42 5.79 0.01
N ILE A 14 5.31 6.39 -1.18
CA ILE A 14 6.31 6.28 -2.25
C ILE A 14 6.70 7.69 -2.68
N SER A 15 7.98 8.00 -2.59
CA SER A 15 8.55 9.28 -2.99
C SER A 15 9.36 9.15 -4.28
N HIS A 16 9.29 10.17 -5.13
CA HIS A 16 10.08 10.34 -6.35
C HIS A 16 10.59 11.78 -6.39
N ASN A 17 11.89 11.99 -6.62
CA ASN A 17 12.52 13.32 -6.66
C ASN A 17 12.22 14.17 -5.42
N ASN A 18 12.32 13.59 -4.22
CA ASN A 18 11.99 14.24 -2.94
C ASN A 18 10.52 14.66 -2.74
N HIS A 19 9.61 14.27 -3.63
CA HIS A 19 8.17 14.50 -3.49
C HIS A 19 7.41 13.19 -3.23
N ILE A 20 6.51 13.19 -2.25
CA ILE A 20 5.60 12.05 -2.01
C ILE A 20 4.64 11.97 -3.20
N THR A 21 4.76 10.90 -3.97
CA THR A 21 3.94 10.63 -5.16
C THR A 21 2.71 9.80 -4.80
N ILE A 22 2.87 8.84 -3.87
CA ILE A 22 1.77 8.03 -3.33
C ILE A 22 1.79 8.15 -1.82
N PHE A 23 0.64 8.49 -1.25
CA PHE A 23 0.40 8.46 0.19
C PHE A 23 -0.84 7.61 0.45
N GLN A 24 -0.64 6.42 1.00
CA GLN A 24 -1.68 5.42 1.15
C GLN A 24 -1.78 4.99 2.62
N PRO A 25 -2.47 5.78 3.46
CA PRO A 25 -2.60 5.50 4.90
C PRO A 25 -3.56 4.34 5.20
N PHE A 26 -4.31 3.87 4.20
CA PHE A 26 -5.35 2.84 4.34
C PHE A 26 -5.22 1.79 3.24
N ILE A 27 -5.74 0.58 3.48
CA ILE A 27 -5.73 -0.53 2.52
C ILE A 27 -6.43 -0.08 1.22
N PRO A 28 -5.75 -0.12 0.06
CA PRO A 28 -6.38 0.17 -1.24
C PRO A 28 -7.57 -0.75 -1.51
N SER A 29 -8.54 -0.31 -2.31
CA SER A 29 -9.68 -1.13 -2.73
C SER A 29 -10.59 -1.66 -1.60
N ILE A 30 -10.35 -1.24 -0.35
CA ILE A 30 -11.21 -1.53 0.79
C ILE A 30 -11.96 -0.25 1.18
N SER A 31 -13.28 -0.36 1.36
CA SER A 31 -14.09 0.77 1.78
C SER A 31 -13.80 1.16 3.25
N GLY A 32 -13.77 2.46 3.50
CA GLY A 32 -13.53 3.03 4.82
C GLY A 32 -12.06 3.35 5.11
N LYS A 33 -11.81 3.93 6.29
CA LYS A 33 -10.46 4.30 6.76
C LYS A 33 -9.82 3.15 7.54
N LYS A 34 -9.52 2.06 6.85
CA LYS A 34 -8.92 0.85 7.44
C LYS A 34 -7.41 0.83 7.18
N PRO A 35 -6.56 1.10 8.18
CA PRO A 35 -5.11 0.93 8.03
C PRO A 35 -4.76 -0.56 7.98
N PHE A 36 -3.54 -0.87 7.55
CA PHE A 36 -2.99 -2.22 7.67
C PHE A 36 -2.72 -2.53 9.14
N MET A 37 -3.09 -3.73 9.59
CA MET A 37 -2.79 -4.16 10.97
C MET A 37 -1.30 -4.44 11.16
N GLU A 38 -0.66 -5.04 10.16
CA GLU A 38 0.74 -5.45 10.21
C GLU A 38 1.60 -4.57 9.30
N LYS A 39 2.77 -4.18 9.79
CA LYS A 39 3.77 -3.42 9.01
C LYS A 39 4.12 -4.14 7.70
N ARG A 40 4.21 -5.46 7.75
CA ARG A 40 4.55 -6.32 6.61
C ARG A 40 3.50 -6.26 5.50
N ASP A 41 2.21 -6.17 5.85
CA ASP A 41 1.14 -6.11 4.87
C ASP A 41 1.21 -4.77 4.09
N ALA A 42 1.43 -3.66 4.80
CA ALA A 42 1.65 -2.35 4.18
C ALA A 42 2.90 -2.35 3.27
N GLU A 43 3.98 -3.00 3.71
CA GLU A 43 5.20 -3.16 2.93
C GLU A 43 4.94 -3.94 1.64
N GLN A 44 4.28 -5.10 1.71
CA GLN A 44 4.01 -5.96 0.55
C GLN A 44 3.19 -5.23 -0.51
N VAL A 45 2.12 -4.54 -0.11
CA VAL A 45 1.29 -3.75 -1.03
C VAL A 45 2.08 -2.57 -1.61
N GLY A 46 2.85 -1.86 -0.77
CA GLY A 46 3.72 -0.78 -1.22
C GLY A 46 4.78 -1.24 -2.23
N GLN A 47 5.34 -2.45 -2.06
CA GLN A 47 6.30 -3.04 -2.98
C GLN A 47 5.64 -3.41 -4.33
N LEU A 48 4.42 -3.94 -4.32
CA LEU A 48 3.65 -4.22 -5.53
C LEU A 48 3.44 -2.94 -6.35
N VAL A 49 2.99 -1.86 -5.70
CA VAL A 49 2.80 -0.56 -6.35
C VAL A 49 4.12 -0.02 -6.89
N MET A 50 5.19 -0.04 -6.09
CA MET A 50 6.51 0.44 -6.52
C MET A 50 7.06 -0.37 -7.70
N LYS A 51 6.83 -1.69 -7.73
CA LYS A 51 7.21 -2.56 -8.85
C LYS A 51 6.48 -2.15 -10.13
N ARG A 52 5.15 -2.02 -10.09
CA ARG A 52 4.31 -1.64 -11.24
C ARG A 52 4.65 -0.24 -11.77
N MET A 53 4.88 0.72 -10.86
CA MET A 53 5.35 2.06 -11.24
C MET A 53 6.68 2.02 -11.99
N LYS A 54 7.63 1.20 -11.55
CA LYS A 54 8.94 1.06 -12.20
C LYS A 54 8.88 0.37 -13.55
N SER A 55 7.93 -0.55 -13.76
CA SER A 55 7.74 -1.23 -15.04
C SER A 55 6.83 -0.47 -16.03
N GLY A 56 6.26 0.67 -15.62
CA GLY A 56 5.30 1.43 -16.44
C GLY A 56 3.93 0.76 -16.56
N GLU A 57 3.64 -0.22 -15.71
CA GLU A 57 2.35 -0.88 -15.62
C GLU A 57 1.32 -0.03 -14.86
N ASN A 58 0.04 -0.35 -15.02
CA ASN A 58 -1.01 0.19 -14.17
C ASN A 58 -0.76 -0.27 -12.71
N TYR A 59 -0.57 0.69 -11.81
CA TYR A 59 -0.25 0.47 -10.40
C TYR A 59 -1.46 0.51 -9.46
N THR A 60 -2.69 0.51 -9.99
CA THR A 60 -3.89 0.28 -9.17
C THR A 60 -3.80 -1.08 -8.48
N VAL A 61 -4.10 -1.11 -7.19
CA VAL A 61 -4.17 -2.34 -6.39
C VAL A 61 -5.63 -2.79 -6.35
N THR A 62 -5.89 -4.02 -6.77
CA THR A 62 -7.23 -4.63 -6.82
C THR A 62 -7.50 -5.51 -5.60
N LEU A 63 -8.73 -6.03 -5.46
CA LEU A 63 -9.03 -7.03 -4.44
C LEU A 63 -8.23 -8.33 -4.67
N ASP A 64 -8.13 -8.79 -5.93
CA ASP A 64 -7.36 -9.98 -6.30
C ASP A 64 -5.87 -9.86 -5.92
N ASP A 65 -5.29 -8.66 -6.02
CA ASP A 65 -3.93 -8.39 -5.56
C ASP A 65 -3.79 -8.59 -4.05
N LEU A 66 -4.75 -8.10 -3.26
CA LEU A 66 -4.74 -8.24 -1.81
C LEU A 66 -4.92 -9.70 -1.39
N GLU A 67 -5.82 -10.44 -2.06
CA GLU A 67 -6.03 -11.87 -1.83
C GLU A 67 -4.77 -12.67 -2.17
N SER A 68 -4.14 -12.38 -3.32
CA SER A 68 -2.90 -13.04 -3.76
C SER A 68 -1.73 -12.78 -2.82
N LEU A 69 -1.69 -11.60 -2.18
CA LEU A 69 -0.68 -11.24 -1.19
C LEU A 69 -1.02 -11.74 0.22
N GLY A 70 -2.23 -12.28 0.46
CA GLY A 70 -2.69 -12.74 1.76
C GLY A 70 -2.93 -11.61 2.77
N ILE A 71 -3.28 -10.41 2.30
CA ILE A 71 -3.49 -9.23 3.15
C ILE A 71 -4.71 -9.43 4.04
N LYS A 72 -4.53 -9.21 5.35
CA LYS A 72 -5.62 -9.36 6.31
C LYS A 72 -6.50 -8.11 6.32
N ILE A 73 -7.74 -8.25 5.89
CA ILE A 73 -8.77 -7.21 5.95
C ILE A 73 -9.67 -7.55 7.15
N LYS A 74 -9.46 -6.89 8.30
CA LYS A 74 -10.41 -6.90 9.42
C LYS A 74 -10.99 -5.50 9.58
#